data_AF-A0A942SC30-F1
#
_entry.id   AF-A0A942SC30-F1
#
_cell.length_a   1.000
_cell.length_b   1.000
_cell.length_c   1.000
_cell.angle_alpha   90.00
_cell.angle_beta   90.00
_cell.angle_gamma   90.00
#
_symmetry.space_group_name_H-M   'P 1'
#
loop_
_entity.id
_entity.type
_entity.pdbx_description
1 polymer ?
#
loop_
_entity_poly.entity_id
_entity_poly.type
_entity_poly.pdbx_seq_one_letter_code
_entity_poly.pdbx_strand_id
1 'polypeptide(L)'
;MRLRFTILVFLGMLGVAVAAQRYPLKAIHAFKQRVVEGKNDAYKKQRSQRTLYHIYLEQQPNTFITITSVWINGQQYSFDTASVVTPVMIEETLRLPSKKETTKLVAATSNKVVRLVQLKPMSTGRKQPSRFQYYELLIAYTVGNKTYYAGSKFKELQPKLMR
;
A
#
# COMPACT_ATOMS: atom_id res chain seq x y z
N MET A 1 3.78 27.55 71.48
CA MET A 1 4.68 27.31 70.34
C MET A 1 4.56 25.85 69.88
N ARG A 2 3.87 25.59 68.77
CA ARG A 2 3.88 24.28 68.10
C ARG A 2 3.89 24.54 66.59
N LEU A 3 5.08 24.65 66.02
CA LEU A 3 5.30 24.74 64.57
C LEU A 3 5.36 23.30 64.04
N ARG A 4 4.31 22.83 63.37
CA ARG A 4 4.33 21.53 62.68
C ARG A 4 4.80 21.76 61.25
N PHE A 5 5.94 21.18 60.92
CA PHE A 5 6.57 21.18 59.60
C PHE A 5 5.63 20.56 58.57
N THR A 6 5.25 21.35 57.57
CA THR A 6 4.54 20.90 56.37
C THR A 6 5.58 20.39 55.38
N ILE A 7 5.80 19.08 55.30
CA ILE A 7 6.60 18.47 54.23
C ILE A 7 5.66 18.25 53.04
N LEU A 8 5.71 19.18 52.11
CA LEU A 8 5.02 19.11 50.82
C LEU A 8 5.86 18.20 49.90
N VAL A 9 5.49 16.92 49.85
CA VAL A 9 6.04 15.95 48.89
C VAL A 9 5.48 16.31 47.51
N PHE A 10 6.19 17.18 46.78
CA PHE A 10 5.94 17.45 45.38
C PHE A 10 6.48 16.27 44.56
N LEU A 11 5.66 15.22 44.48
CA LEU A 11 5.92 14.03 43.69
C LEU A 11 5.87 14.42 42.21
N GLY A 12 7.05 14.64 41.62
CA GLY A 12 7.22 14.97 40.21
C GLY A 12 6.68 13.84 39.32
N MET A 13 5.44 14.00 38.86
CA MET A 13 4.94 13.30 37.69
C MET A 13 5.66 13.84 36.46
N LEU A 14 6.89 13.36 36.23
CA LEU A 14 7.53 13.36 34.93
C LEU A 14 6.67 12.48 34.02
N GLY A 15 5.63 13.10 33.44
CA GLY A 15 4.86 12.54 32.35
C GLY A 15 5.80 12.35 31.17
N VAL A 16 6.35 11.15 31.02
CA VAL A 16 7.03 10.74 29.79
C VAL A 16 5.94 10.71 28.74
N ALA A 17 5.81 11.80 27.99
CA ALA A 17 5.02 11.85 26.79
C ALA A 17 5.66 10.85 25.81
N VAL A 18 5.14 9.62 25.82
CA VAL A 18 5.45 8.63 24.79
C VAL A 18 4.87 9.22 23.51
N ALA A 19 5.70 9.96 22.77
CA ALA A 19 5.35 10.47 21.48
C ALA A 19 5.04 9.24 20.61
N ALA A 20 3.75 8.95 20.43
CA ALA A 20 3.30 7.84 19.61
C ALA A 20 3.96 7.99 18.24
N GLN A 21 4.83 7.04 17.89
CA GLN A 21 5.59 7.08 16.67
C GLN A 21 4.60 7.01 15.49
N ARG A 22 4.26 8.18 14.93
CA ARG A 22 3.37 8.27 13.78
C ARG A 22 4.12 7.78 12.56
N TYR A 23 3.68 6.67 11.99
CA TYR A 23 4.23 6.16 10.74
C TYR A 23 3.89 7.14 9.59
N PRO A 24 4.86 7.46 8.72
CA PRO A 24 4.66 8.36 7.58
C PRO A 24 3.56 7.94 6.59
N LEU A 25 3.38 6.62 6.43
CA LEU A 25 2.28 6.04 5.67
C LEU A 25 1.09 5.82 6.59
N LYS A 26 -0.08 6.32 6.17
CA LYS A 26 -1.35 6.10 6.86
C LYS A 26 -1.96 4.76 6.46
N ALA A 27 -1.96 4.44 5.16
CA ALA A 27 -2.56 3.20 4.66
C ALA A 27 -1.93 2.72 3.35
N ILE A 28 -1.98 1.40 3.14
CA ILE A 28 -1.68 0.74 1.86
C ILE A 28 -2.97 0.12 1.34
N HIS A 29 -3.40 0.57 0.16
CA HIS A 29 -4.54 0.00 -0.56
C HIS A 29 -3.99 -0.85 -1.70
N ALA A 30 -3.91 -2.17 -1.48
CA ALA A 30 -3.29 -3.12 -2.41
C ALA A 30 -4.32 -4.12 -2.93
N PHE A 31 -4.48 -4.16 -4.25
CA PHE A 31 -5.39 -5.05 -4.95
C PHE A 31 -4.70 -5.78 -6.09
N LYS A 32 -5.12 -7.01 -6.34
CA LYS A 32 -4.71 -7.79 -7.52
C LYS A 32 -5.94 -8.17 -8.33
N GLN A 33 -5.81 -8.09 -9.64
CA GLN A 33 -6.88 -8.38 -10.59
C GLN A 33 -6.35 -9.32 -11.66
N ARG A 34 -6.98 -10.49 -11.80
CA ARG A 34 -6.65 -11.42 -12.88
C ARG A 34 -7.20 -10.90 -14.20
N VAL A 35 -6.39 -10.93 -15.25
CA VAL A 35 -6.81 -10.65 -16.62
C VAL A 35 -7.00 -11.98 -17.32
N VAL A 36 -8.20 -12.19 -17.86
CA VAL A 36 -8.57 -13.41 -18.57
C VAL A 36 -8.75 -13.05 -20.03
N GLU A 37 -8.02 -13.73 -20.91
CA GLU A 37 -8.21 -13.65 -22.36
C GLU A 37 -9.57 -14.23 -22.73
N GLY A 38 -10.33 -13.53 -23.59
CA GLY A 38 -11.55 -14.08 -24.18
C GLY A 38 -11.24 -15.35 -24.98
N LYS A 39 -12.20 -16.27 -25.08
CA LYS A 39 -12.03 -17.48 -25.90
C LYS A 39 -11.78 -17.09 -27.36
N ASN A 40 -10.56 -17.29 -27.84
CA ASN A 40 -10.29 -17.48 -29.27
C ASN A 40 -10.15 -18.98 -29.51
N ASP A 41 -11.23 -19.62 -29.98
CA ASP A 41 -11.32 -21.07 -30.20
C ASP A 41 -10.41 -21.58 -31.35
N ALA A 42 -9.65 -20.71 -32.01
CA ALA A 42 -8.79 -21.07 -33.14
C ALA A 42 -7.38 -21.57 -32.75
N TYR A 43 -6.87 -21.26 -31.55
CA TYR A 43 -5.52 -21.68 -31.15
C TYR A 43 -5.47 -22.06 -29.67
N LYS A 44 -5.29 -23.36 -29.38
CA LYS A 44 -4.99 -23.92 -28.04
C LYS A 44 -3.60 -23.50 -27.52
N LYS A 45 -3.24 -22.21 -27.60
CA LYS A 45 -2.04 -21.69 -26.94
C LYS A 45 -2.41 -21.28 -25.52
N GLN A 46 -1.80 -21.97 -24.57
CA GLN A 46 -1.68 -21.69 -23.13
C GLN A 46 -2.18 -20.30 -22.73
N ARG A 47 -3.39 -20.24 -22.13
CA ARG A 47 -4.02 -19.00 -21.63
C ARG A 47 -3.02 -18.19 -20.81
N SER A 48 -2.59 -17.04 -21.31
CA SER A 48 -1.70 -16.15 -20.57
C SER A 48 -2.50 -15.44 -19.49
N GLN A 49 -2.49 -15.99 -18.27
CA GLN A 49 -3.09 -15.33 -17.11
C GLN A 49 -2.16 -14.20 -16.66
N ARG A 50 -2.49 -12.95 -16.99
CA ARG A 50 -1.76 -11.77 -16.49
C ARG A 50 -2.42 -11.26 -15.22
N THR A 51 -1.62 -10.92 -14.21
CA THR A 51 -2.11 -10.22 -13.01
C THR A 51 -1.85 -8.73 -13.15
N LEU A 52 -2.87 -7.90 -12.94
CA LEU A 52 -2.76 -6.47 -12.76
C LEU A 52 -2.74 -6.15 -11.26
N TYR A 53 -1.78 -5.33 -10.85
CA TYR A 53 -1.68 -4.84 -9.48
C TYR A 53 -2.16 -3.39 -9.43
N HIS A 54 -3.04 -3.10 -8.48
CA HIS A 54 -3.46 -1.74 -8.16
C HIS A 54 -3.00 -1.42 -6.74
N ILE A 55 -1.94 -0.65 -6.61
CA ILE A 55 -1.30 -0.34 -5.34
C ILE A 55 -1.31 1.17 -5.14
N TYR A 56 -1.93 1.62 -4.05
CA TYR A 56 -2.02 3.01 -3.66
C TYR A 56 -1.51 3.20 -2.24
N LEU A 57 -0.77 4.28 -2.03
CA LEU A 57 -0.17 4.64 -0.76
C LEU A 57 -0.75 5.96 -0.29
N GLU A 58 -1.43 5.94 0.84
CA GLU A 58 -1.97 7.13 1.49
C GLU A 58 -0.93 7.64 2.49
N GLN A 59 -0.41 8.84 2.24
CA GLN A 59 0.62 9.49 3.05
C GLN A 59 -0.05 10.34 4.13
N GLN A 60 0.57 10.41 5.32
CA GLN A 60 0.15 11.40 6.32
C GLN A 60 0.32 12.83 5.76
N PRO A 61 -0.51 13.80 6.20
CA PRO A 61 -0.31 15.20 5.83
C PRO A 61 1.11 15.68 6.13
N ASN A 62 1.61 16.60 5.30
CA ASN A 62 2.92 17.24 5.47
C ASN A 62 4.12 16.28 5.54
N THR A 63 3.97 15.06 5.03
CA THR A 63 5.03 14.06 5.03
C THR A 63 5.45 13.73 3.61
N PHE A 64 6.74 13.86 3.33
CA PHE A 64 7.32 13.48 2.05
C PHE A 64 8.05 12.14 2.21
N ILE A 65 7.60 11.15 1.45
CA ILE A 65 8.24 9.84 1.41
C ILE A 65 8.86 9.60 0.03
N THR A 66 10.00 8.93 0.00
CA THR A 66 10.59 8.42 -1.25
C THR A 66 10.55 6.90 -1.23
N ILE A 67 9.85 6.30 -2.19
CA ILE A 67 9.76 4.85 -2.31
C ILE A 67 11.06 4.34 -2.92
N THR A 68 11.75 3.45 -2.23
CA THR A 68 13.08 2.97 -2.64
C THR A 68 13.03 1.56 -3.21
N SER A 69 12.10 0.72 -2.78
CA SER A 69 11.96 -0.65 -3.28
C SER A 69 10.57 -1.18 -3.04
N VAL A 70 10.10 -2.01 -3.96
CA VAL A 70 8.80 -2.69 -3.91
C VAL A 70 9.03 -4.16 -4.19
N TRP A 71 8.56 -5.03 -3.31
CA TRP A 71 8.53 -6.47 -3.52
C TRP A 71 7.10 -6.96 -3.60
N ILE A 72 6.83 -7.82 -4.57
CA ILE A 72 5.57 -8.53 -4.72
C ILE A 72 5.90 -10.02 -4.73
N ASN A 73 5.37 -10.75 -3.75
CA ASN A 73 5.64 -12.17 -3.52
C ASN A 73 7.14 -12.50 -3.48
N GLY A 74 7.93 -11.71 -2.75
CA GLY A 74 9.38 -11.93 -2.63
C GLY A 74 10.23 -11.37 -3.78
N GLN A 75 9.63 -11.12 -4.95
CA GLN A 75 10.34 -10.60 -6.13
C GLN A 75 10.33 -9.07 -6.13
N GLN A 76 11.48 -8.44 -6.40
CA GLN A 76 11.54 -6.97 -6.52
C GLN A 76 11.01 -6.49 -7.86
N TYR A 77 10.32 -5.36 -7.86
CA TYR A 77 9.76 -4.71 -9.04
C TYR A 77 10.37 -3.33 -9.25
N SER A 78 10.63 -2.98 -10.51
CA SER A 78 10.76 -1.59 -10.92
C SER A 78 9.37 -0.98 -11.02
N PHE A 79 9.25 0.31 -10.74
CA PHE A 79 8.00 1.03 -10.73
C PHE A 79 8.23 2.51 -11.01
N ASP A 80 7.19 3.17 -11.48
CA ASP A 80 7.07 4.63 -11.39
C ASP A 80 6.00 4.98 -10.35
N THR A 81 5.93 6.27 -10.02
CA THR A 81 4.92 6.79 -9.11
C THR A 81 4.09 7.87 -9.80
N ALA A 82 2.79 7.89 -9.52
CA ALA A 82 1.89 8.92 -9.98
C ALA A 82 0.99 9.37 -8.84
N SER A 83 0.84 10.68 -8.64
CA SER A 83 -0.16 11.20 -7.70
C SER A 83 -1.56 10.99 -8.30
N VAL A 84 -2.52 10.61 -7.45
CA VAL A 84 -3.90 10.38 -7.88
C VAL A 84 -4.88 11.21 -7.06
N VAL A 85 -5.94 11.67 -7.72
CA VAL A 85 -7.08 12.31 -7.06
C VAL A 85 -7.98 11.22 -6.48
N THR A 86 -8.53 11.45 -5.29
CA THR A 86 -9.43 10.51 -4.60
C THR A 86 -10.87 11.03 -4.65
N PRO A 87 -11.90 10.14 -4.58
CA PRO A 87 -11.83 8.68 -4.48
C PRO A 87 -11.35 8.02 -5.78
N VAL A 88 -10.74 6.84 -5.65
CA VAL A 88 -10.33 6.02 -6.81
C VAL A 88 -11.34 4.90 -7.00
N MET A 89 -11.97 4.87 -8.16
CA MET A 89 -12.97 3.88 -8.57
C MET A 89 -12.49 3.13 -9.82
N ILE A 90 -12.84 1.85 -9.94
CA ILE A 90 -12.65 1.08 -11.18
C ILE A 90 -13.99 0.49 -11.63
N GLU A 91 -14.22 0.41 -12.93
CA GLU A 91 -15.36 -0.30 -13.50
C GLU A 91 -15.11 -1.82 -13.48
N GLU A 92 -16.07 -2.59 -12.98
CA GLU A 92 -16.05 -4.05 -13.05
C GLU A 92 -16.64 -4.51 -14.40
N THR A 93 -15.84 -5.20 -15.20
CA THR A 93 -16.18 -5.54 -16.60
C THR A 93 -16.92 -6.86 -16.78
N LEU A 94 -17.18 -7.62 -15.70
CA LEU A 94 -17.60 -9.03 -15.79
C LEU A 94 -19.08 -9.31 -15.56
N ARG A 95 -19.88 -8.30 -15.23
CA ARG A 95 -21.33 -8.49 -15.03
C ARG A 95 -22.09 -7.98 -16.26
N LEU A 96 -23.27 -8.58 -16.50
CA LEU A 96 -24.18 -8.37 -17.63
C LEU A 96 -24.18 -6.91 -18.16
N PRO A 97 -24.29 -6.69 -19.48
CA PRO A 97 -24.08 -5.39 -20.15
C PRO A 97 -24.96 -4.23 -19.64
N SER A 98 -25.96 -4.50 -18.81
CA SER A 98 -26.93 -3.54 -18.28
C SER A 98 -26.61 -2.98 -16.89
N LYS A 99 -25.58 -3.46 -16.16
CA LYS A 99 -25.15 -2.86 -14.88
C LYS A 99 -23.64 -2.67 -14.80
N LYS A 100 -23.20 -1.42 -14.93
CA LYS A 100 -21.85 -0.99 -14.56
C LYS A 100 -21.73 -0.97 -13.03
N GLU A 101 -21.12 -1.98 -12.45
CA GLU A 101 -20.72 -1.93 -11.04
C GLU A 101 -19.32 -1.30 -10.93
N THR A 102 -19.13 -0.44 -9.94
CA THR A 102 -17.85 0.21 -9.68
C THR A 102 -17.30 -0.24 -8.33
N THR A 103 -16.04 -0.67 -8.31
CA THR A 103 -15.34 -0.97 -7.06
C THR A 103 -14.59 0.28 -6.60
N LYS A 104 -14.76 0.64 -5.33
CA LYS A 104 -13.97 1.68 -4.68
C LYS A 104 -12.64 1.09 -4.21
N LEU A 105 -11.53 1.58 -4.75
CA LEU A 105 -10.18 1.16 -4.35
C LEU A 105 -9.63 2.04 -3.23
N VAL A 106 -9.88 3.34 -3.30
CA VAL A 106 -9.45 4.33 -2.30
C VAL A 106 -10.63 5.27 -2.02
N ALA A 107 -10.96 5.47 -0.74
CA ALA A 107 -11.98 6.43 -0.33
C ALA A 107 -11.52 7.88 -0.55
N ALA A 108 -12.48 8.81 -0.56
CA ALA A 108 -12.16 10.24 -0.59
C ALA A 108 -11.36 10.60 0.67
N THR A 109 -10.24 11.29 0.50
CA THR A 109 -9.34 11.69 1.60
C THR A 109 -8.64 12.99 1.23
N SER A 110 -8.34 13.82 2.22
CA SER A 110 -7.52 15.02 2.07
C SER A 110 -6.02 14.71 1.98
N ASN A 111 -5.65 13.45 2.25
CA ASN A 111 -4.27 13.00 2.22
C ASN A 111 -3.76 12.84 0.79
N LYS A 112 -2.45 13.03 0.60
CA LYS A 112 -1.79 12.71 -0.66
C LYS A 112 -1.83 11.19 -0.88
N VAL A 113 -2.35 10.79 -2.04
CA VAL A 113 -2.35 9.39 -2.48
C VAL A 113 -1.46 9.25 -3.70
N VAL A 114 -0.54 8.28 -3.62
CA VAL A 114 0.40 7.95 -4.70
C VAL A 114 0.12 6.53 -5.17
N ARG A 115 -0.02 6.35 -6.48
CA ARG A 115 -0.17 5.06 -7.14
C ARG A 115 1.19 4.57 -7.63
N LEU A 116 1.47 3.30 -7.43
CA LEU A 116 2.56 2.61 -8.12
C LEU A 116 2.11 2.20 -9.52
N VAL A 117 2.85 2.61 -10.54
CA VAL A 117 2.56 2.32 -11.96
C VAL A 117 3.77 1.69 -12.64
N GLN A 118 3.55 1.13 -13.83
CA GLN A 118 4.60 0.47 -14.63
C GLN A 118 5.39 -0.64 -13.88
N LEU A 119 4.70 -1.39 -13.02
CA LEU A 119 5.30 -2.49 -12.27
C LEU A 119 5.87 -3.57 -13.21
N LYS A 120 7.19 -3.76 -13.18
CA LYS A 120 7.89 -4.82 -13.93
C LYS A 120 8.81 -5.60 -12.99
N PRO A 121 8.80 -6.94 -13.02
CA PRO A 121 9.71 -7.72 -12.18
C PRO A 121 11.16 -7.47 -12.62
N MET A 122 12.04 -7.23 -11.65
CA MET A 122 13.47 -7.05 -11.91
C MET A 122 14.16 -8.40 -11.89
N SER A 123 14.89 -8.77 -12.95
CA SER A 123 15.65 -10.02 -13.00
C SER A 123 16.80 -10.07 -11.99
N THR A 124 17.44 -8.92 -11.73
CA THR A 124 18.60 -8.77 -10.82
C THR A 124 18.26 -8.05 -9.51
N GLY A 125 16.98 -8.10 -9.10
CA GLY A 125 16.51 -7.43 -7.88
C GLY A 125 17.12 -8.01 -6.60
N ARG A 126 17.22 -7.18 -5.56
CA ARG A 126 17.52 -7.64 -4.20
C ARG A 126 16.37 -8.51 -3.70
N LYS A 127 16.69 -9.60 -3.02
CA LYS A 127 15.68 -10.42 -2.35
C LYS A 127 14.98 -9.62 -1.25
N GLN A 128 13.69 -9.90 -1.05
CA GLN A 128 12.94 -9.35 0.08
C GLN A 128 13.63 -9.74 1.40
N PRO A 129 13.79 -8.80 2.36
CA PRO A 129 14.40 -9.13 3.64
C PRO A 129 13.63 -10.25 4.35
N SER A 130 14.35 -11.24 4.88
CA SER A 130 13.77 -12.47 5.46
C SER A 130 12.68 -12.19 6.49
N ARG A 131 12.92 -11.22 7.38
CA ARG A 131 11.97 -10.81 8.43
C ARG A 131 10.61 -10.31 7.92
N PHE A 132 10.45 -10.09 6.61
CA PHE A 132 9.22 -9.57 6.01
C PHE A 132 8.57 -10.53 5.01
N GLN A 133 9.06 -11.76 4.86
CA GLN A 133 8.58 -12.71 3.83
C GLN A 133 7.08 -13.07 3.94
N TYR A 134 6.45 -12.84 5.09
CA TYR A 134 5.02 -13.09 5.28
C TYR A 134 4.10 -12.06 4.58
N TYR A 135 4.66 -10.96 4.06
CA TYR A 135 3.90 -9.99 3.27
C TYR A 135 3.94 -10.33 1.77
N GLU A 136 2.77 -10.33 1.13
CA GLU A 136 2.66 -10.44 -0.33
C GLU A 136 3.15 -9.17 -1.02
N LEU A 137 2.95 -8.00 -0.41
CA LEU A 137 3.47 -6.72 -0.85
C LEU A 137 4.33 -6.13 0.26
N LEU A 138 5.58 -5.80 -0.04
CA LEU A 138 6.46 -5.04 0.85
C LEU A 138 6.96 -3.79 0.14
N ILE A 139 6.92 -2.66 0.84
CA ILE A 139 7.39 -1.38 0.34
C ILE A 139 8.41 -0.82 1.32
N ALA A 140 9.63 -0.59 0.83
CA ALA A 140 10.64 0.19 1.53
C ALA A 140 10.58 1.64 1.06
N TYR A 141 10.63 2.58 1.99
CA TYR A 141 10.60 4.00 1.71
C TYR A 141 11.42 4.79 2.73
N THR A 142 11.86 5.99 2.36
CA THR A 142 12.63 6.88 3.23
C THR A 142 11.84 8.13 3.57
N VAL A 143 12.07 8.64 4.78
CA VAL A 143 11.62 9.96 5.23
C VAL A 143 12.81 10.64 5.90
N GLY A 144 13.35 11.66 5.24
CA GLY A 144 14.70 12.16 5.54
C GLY A 144 15.71 11.02 5.46
N ASN A 145 16.47 10.81 6.55
CA ASN A 145 17.54 9.81 6.60
C ASN A 145 17.10 8.45 7.16
N LYS A 146 15.80 8.25 7.43
CA LYS A 146 15.29 7.01 8.03
C LYS A 146 14.57 6.16 7.00
N THR A 147 14.91 4.87 6.97
CA THR A 147 14.24 3.85 6.15
C THR A 147 13.14 3.17 6.94
N TYR A 148 11.96 3.09 6.33
CA TYR A 148 10.79 2.43 6.86
C TYR A 148 10.34 1.31 5.92
N TYR A 149 9.60 0.36 6.48
CA TYR A 149 9.01 -0.75 5.75
C TYR A 149 7.51 -0.78 6.06
N ALA A 150 6.69 -0.96 5.03
CA ALA A 150 5.27 -1.20 5.19
C ALA A 150 4.84 -2.34 4.28
N GLY A 151 4.11 -3.30 4.85
CA GLY A 151 3.69 -4.50 4.16
C GLY A 151 2.19 -4.70 4.20
N SER A 152 1.66 -5.41 3.20
CA SER A 152 0.23 -5.73 3.09
C SER A 152 0.01 -7.04 2.34
N LYS A 153 -1.23 -7.56 2.43
CA LYS A 153 -1.74 -8.63 1.55
C LYS A 153 -2.58 -8.02 0.45
N PHE A 154 -2.68 -8.68 -0.71
CA PHE A 154 -3.54 -8.20 -1.78
C PHE A 154 -4.99 -8.60 -1.57
N LYS A 155 -5.90 -7.63 -1.73
CA LYS A 155 -7.32 -7.90 -1.92
C LYS A 155 -7.57 -8.34 -3.36
N GLU A 156 -8.41 -9.36 -3.56
CA GLU A 156 -8.76 -9.82 -4.91
C GLU A 156 -9.91 -9.00 -5.49
N LEU A 157 -9.72 -8.52 -6.72
CA LEU A 157 -10.76 -7.89 -7.52
C LEU A 157 -11.35 -8.89 -8.50
N GLN A 158 -12.57 -8.62 -8.95
CA GLN A 158 -13.19 -9.40 -10.02
C GLN A 158 -12.29 -9.40 -11.27
N PRO A 159 -12.15 -10.54 -11.97
CA PRO A 159 -11.28 -10.60 -13.13
C PRO A 159 -11.67 -9.59 -14.21
N LYS A 160 -10.70 -9.19 -15.03
CA LYS A 160 -10.91 -8.31 -16.18
C LYS A 160 -10.80 -9.12 -17.47
N LEU A 161 -11.77 -8.98 -18.36
CA LEU A 161 -11.66 -9.53 -19.71
C LEU A 161 -10.66 -8.70 -20.52
N MET A 162 -9.71 -9.36 -21.17
CA MET A 162 -8.87 -8.73 -22.19
C MET A 162 -9.77 -8.46 -23.40
N ARG A 163 -9.94 -7.19 -23.74
CA ARG A 163 -10.59 -6.75 -24.99
C ARG A 163 -9.57 -6.65 -26.10
#